data_AF-A0A357R462-F1
#
_entry.id   AF-A0A357R462-F1
#
_cell.length_a   1.000
_cell.length_b   1.000
_cell.length_c   1.000
_cell.angle_alpha   90.00
_cell.angle_beta   90.00
_cell.angle_gamma   90.00
#
_symmetry.space_group_name_H-M   'P 1'
#
loop_
_entity.id
_entity.type
_entity.pdbx_description
1 polymer ?
#
loop_
_entity_poly.entity_id
_entity_poly.type
_entity_poly.pdbx_seq_one_letter_code
_entity_poly.pdbx_strand_id
1 'polypeptide(L)' 'AYQQEMFTLMTRLNQEGITIVAVLHDVNMAALYCKELVAIRGGRIFAKGPAEAVITRENI' A
#
# COMPACT_ATOMS: atom_id res chain seq x y z
N ALA A 1 3.07 -16.48 -8.23
CA ALA A 1 2.12 -15.76 -9.11
C ALA A 1 0.78 -15.40 -8.44
N TYR A 2 0.44 -15.93 -7.25
CA TYR A 2 -0.88 -15.69 -6.63
C TYR A 2 -1.08 -14.30 -6.00
N GLN A 3 -0.09 -13.78 -5.28
CA GLN A 3 -0.22 -12.45 -4.64
C GLN A 3 -0.43 -11.33 -5.66
N GLN A 4 0.25 -11.39 -6.79
CA GLN A 4 0.11 -10.41 -7.86
C GLN A 4 -1.28 -10.43 -8.49
N GLU A 5 -1.86 -11.61 -8.72
CA GLU A 5 -3.23 -11.74 -9.21
C GLU A 5 -4.24 -11.15 -8.21
N MET A 6 -4.05 -11.41 -6.92
CA MET A 6 -4.88 -10.84 -5.86
C MET A 6 -4.82 -9.30 -5.86
N PHE A 7 -3.64 -8.70 -5.93
CA PHE A 7 -3.51 -7.23 -6.00
C PHE A 7 -4.08 -6.64 -7.28
N THR A 8 -3.95 -7.35 -8.40
CA THR A 8 -4.55 -6.94 -9.67
C THR A 8 -6.07 -6.91 -9.57
N LEU A 9 -6.67 -7.93 -8.95
CA LEU A 9 -8.11 -7.97 -8.67
C LEU A 9 -8.53 -6.82 -7.73
N MET A 10 -7.80 -6.61 -6.63
CA MET A 10 -8.06 -5.49 -5.72
C MET A 10 -8.01 -4.13 -6.44
N THR A 11 -7.02 -3.95 -7.31
CA THR A 11 -6.87 -2.72 -8.10
C THR A 11 -8.09 -2.49 -8.99
N ARG A 12 -8.57 -3.53 -9.67
CA ARG A 12 -9.78 -3.47 -10.50
C ARG A 12 -11.02 -3.12 -9.66
N LEU A 13 -11.23 -3.80 -8.54
CA LEU A 13 -12.35 -3.52 -7.64
C LEU A 13 -12.30 -2.08 -7.12
N ASN A 14 -11.12 -1.56 -6.82
CA ASN A 14 -10.96 -0.16 -6.43
C ASN A 14 -11.34 0.82 -7.56
N GLN A 15 -11.00 0.50 -8.81
CA GLN A 15 -11.42 1.28 -9.98
C GLN A 15 -12.94 1.23 -10.21
N GLU A 16 -13.60 0.15 -9.80
CA GLU A 16 -15.06 0.01 -9.80
C GLU A 16 -15.75 0.77 -8.63
N GLY A 17 -14.98 1.49 -7.80
CA GLY A 17 -15.49 2.34 -6.72
C GLY A 17 -15.46 1.70 -5.33
N ILE A 18 -14.91 0.49 -5.19
CA ILE A 18 -14.81 -0.18 -3.88
C ILE A 18 -13.61 0.38 -3.10
N THR A 19 -13.86 0.82 -1.87
CA THR A 19 -12.77 1.22 -0.96
C THR A 19 -12.12 -0.03 -0.36
N ILE A 20 -10.80 -0.13 -0.47
CA ILE A 20 -10.01 -1.26 0.01
C ILE A 20 -8.98 -0.77 1.03
N VAL A 21 -8.94 -1.43 2.18
CA VAL A 21 -7.91 -1.24 3.20
C VAL A 21 -7.19 -2.57 3.38
N ALA A 22 -5.88 -2.57 3.16
CA ALA A 22 -5.04 -3.75 3.27
C ALA A 22 -3.83 -3.48 4.17
N VAL A 23 -3.40 -4.50 4.92
CA VAL A 23 -2.16 -4.47 5.71
C VAL A 23 -1.13 -5.32 4.97
N LEU A 24 -0.01 -4.68 4.60
CA LEU A 24 1.03 -5.29 3.79
C LEU A 24 2.34 -5.38 4.57
N HIS A 25 3.05 -6.50 4.42
CA HIS A 25 4.41 -6.66 4.93
C HIS A 25 5.48 -6.36 3.88
N ASP A 26 5.12 -6.37 2.59
CA ASP A 26 6.04 -6.12 1.48
C ASP A 26 5.85 -4.70 0.93
N VAL A 27 6.89 -3.88 1.08
CA VAL A 27 6.91 -2.48 0.66
C VAL A 27 6.90 -2.33 -0.86
N ASN A 28 7.45 -3.28 -1.62
CA ASN A 28 7.42 -3.23 -3.08
C ASN A 28 5.99 -3.43 -3.61
N MET A 29 5.23 -4.34 -3.00
CA MET A 29 3.82 -4.52 -3.35
C MET A 29 2.99 -3.29 -2.98
N ALA A 30 3.27 -2.70 -1.81
CA ALA A 30 2.65 -1.44 -1.40
C ALA A 30 2.94 -0.30 -2.40
N ALA A 31 4.17 -0.19 -2.89
CA ALA A 31 4.56 0.81 -3.89
C ALA A 31 3.80 0.64 -5.23
N LEU A 32 3.63 -0.61 -5.66
CA LEU A 32 3.07 -0.92 -6.97
C LEU A 32 1.54 -0.80 -7.03
N TYR A 33 0.84 -1.09 -5.93
CA TYR A 33 -0.62 -1.26 -5.95
C TYR A 33 -1.39 -0.30 -5.06
N CYS A 34 -0.75 0.37 -4.09
CA CYS A 34 -1.44 1.30 -3.19
C CYS A 34 -1.30 2.76 -3.67
N LYS A 35 -2.39 3.51 -3.60
CA LYS A 35 -2.39 4.96 -3.88
C LYS A 35 -1.94 5.76 -2.65
N GLU A 36 -2.47 5.39 -1.49
CA GLU A 36 -2.11 5.97 -0.20
C GLU A 36 -1.56 4.89 0.74
N LEU A 37 -0.64 5.30 1.61
CA LEU A 37 -0.03 4.45 2.62
C LEU A 37 -0.03 5.10 3.99
N VAL A 38 -0.07 4.25 5.02
CA VAL A 38 0.16 4.60 6.42
C VAL A 38 1.27 3.68 6.92
N ALA A 39 2.45 4.23 7.15
CA ALA A 39 3.56 3.50 7.75
C ALA A 39 3.45 3.58 9.28
N ILE A 40 3.57 2.44 9.95
CA ILE A 40 3.49 2.32 11.41
C ILE A 40 4.84 1.83 11.95
N ARG A 41 5.36 2.50 12.97
CA ARG A 41 6.60 2.11 13.68
C ARG A 41 6.39 2.25 15.18
N GLY A 42 6.63 1.17 15.94
CA GLY A 42 6.44 1.18 17.39
C GLY A 42 5.01 1.54 17.84
N GLY A 43 3.99 1.10 17.08
CA GLY A 43 2.58 1.39 17.39
C GLY A 43 2.12 2.83 17.10
N ARG A 44 2.95 3.65 16.45
CA ARG A 44 2.62 5.02 16.05
C ARG A 44 2.67 5.18 14.54
N ILE A 45 1.84 6.08 14.00
CA ILE A 45 1.94 6.50 12.60
C ILE A 45 3.27 7.23 12.45
N PHE A 46 4.13 6.69 11.62
CA PHE A 46 5.44 7.22 11.30
C PHE A 46 5.39 8.10 10.05
N ALA A 47 4.62 7.70 9.03
CA ALA A 47 4.36 8.47 7.83
C ALA A 47 2.98 8.14 7.25
N LYS A 48 2.34 9.10 6.58
CA LYS A 48 1.06 8.93 5.87
C LYS A 48 1.00 9.82 4.64
N GLY A 49 0.52 9.29 3.53
CA GLY A 49 0.32 10.06 2.29
C GLY A 49 0.35 9.18 1.04
N PRO A 50 0.53 9.77 -0.14
CA PRO A 50 0.75 9.04 -1.39
C PRO A 50 1.91 8.04 -1.25
N ALA A 51 1.81 6.88 -1.90
CA ALA A 51 2.81 5.82 -1.77
C ALA A 51 4.24 6.32 -2.09
N GLU A 52 4.40 7.13 -3.13
CA GLU A 52 5.67 7.76 -3.52
C GLU A 52 6.26 8.72 -2.48
N ALA A 53 5.42 9.34 -1.65
CA ALA A 53 5.86 10.24 -0.58
C ALA A 53 6.18 9.48 0.72
N VAL A 54 5.60 8.30 0.90
CA VAL A 54 5.81 7.44 2.08
C VAL A 54 6.99 6.49 1.88
N ILE A 55 7.18 5.96 0.67
CA ILE A 55 8.25 5.01 0.33
C ILE A 55 9.49 5.81 -0.07
N THR A 56 10.22 6.30 0.94
CA THR A 56 11.51 6.99 0.76
C THR A 56 12.62 6.25 1.50
N ARG A 57 13.87 6.62 1.22
CA ARG A 57 15.06 6.01 1.84
C ARG A 57 15.09 6.19 3.36
N GLU A 58 14.53 7.28 3.85
CA GLU A 58 14.45 7.61 5.28
C GLU A 58 13.40 6.77 6.01
N ASN A 59 12.41 6.27 5.25
CA ASN A 59 11.25 5.58 5.80
C ASN A 59 11.35 4.06 5.77
N ILE A 60 12.32 3.50 5.02
CA ILE A 60 12.52 2.05 4.79
C ILE A 60 13.83 1.59 5.41
#